data_AF-A0A7C6UCV1-F1
#
_entry.id   AF-A0A7C6UCV1-F1
#
_cell.length_a   1.000
_cell.length_b   1.000
_cell.length_c   1.000
_cell.angle_alpha   90.00
_cell.angle_beta   90.00
_cell.angle_gamma   90.00
#
_symmetry.space_group_name_H-M   'P 1'
#
loop_
_entity.id
_entity.type
_entity.pdbx_description
1 polymer ?
#
loop_
_entity_poly.entity_id
_entity_poly.type
_entity_poly.pdbx_seq_one_letter_code
_entity_poly.pdbx_strand_id
1 'polypeptide(L)'
;MVTGTGCADDDGPPPIEPTVFTMEWERTFGGPGRDCGYCVQQAADGGFIIAGQAASPETGEGELYLLKVDGAGNMEWEQSYGDAA
;
A
#
# COMPACT_ATOMS: atom_id res chain seq x y z
N MET A 1 44.65 23.61 -44.42
CA MET A 1 45.01 22.81 -43.22
C MET A 1 44.64 23.67 -42.03
N VAL A 2 43.71 23.33 -41.14
CA VAL A 2 43.39 22.04 -40.52
C VAL A 2 41.86 21.78 -40.53
N THR A 3 41.51 20.51 -40.65
CA THR A 3 40.17 19.91 -40.67
C THR A 3 39.49 19.87 -39.29
N GLY A 4 38.16 19.86 -39.23
CA GLY A 4 37.46 19.59 -37.97
C GLY A 4 35.95 19.43 -38.12
N THR A 5 35.51 18.26 -38.62
CA THR A 5 34.16 17.73 -38.42
C THR A 5 33.95 17.46 -36.93
N GLY A 6 32.85 17.93 -36.34
CA GLY A 6 32.48 17.64 -34.95
C GLY A 6 30.97 17.56 -34.83
N CYS A 7 30.49 16.32 -34.77
CA CYS A 7 29.18 15.80 -34.37
C CYS A 7 28.20 16.81 -33.75
N ALA A 8 26.98 16.86 -34.31
CA ALA A 8 25.81 17.05 -33.46
C ALA A 8 25.92 16.00 -32.35
N ASP A 9 25.97 16.42 -31.09
CA ASP A 9 25.74 15.52 -29.97
C ASP A 9 24.31 14.99 -30.14
N ASP A 10 24.21 13.85 -30.82
CA ASP A 10 23.05 12.99 -31.02
C ASP A 10 22.65 12.29 -29.71
N ASP A 11 23.05 12.84 -28.57
CA ASP A 11 22.56 12.43 -27.26
C ASP A 11 21.20 13.10 -27.04
N GLY A 12 20.24 12.66 -27.85
CA GLY A 12 18.82 12.87 -27.59
C GLY A 12 18.50 12.48 -26.14
N PRO A 13 17.51 13.14 -25.51
CA PRO A 13 17.14 12.84 -24.13
C PRO A 13 16.96 11.32 -23.98
N PRO A 14 17.46 10.72 -22.88
CA PRO A 14 17.36 9.28 -22.69
C PRO A 14 15.90 8.84 -22.93
N PRO A 15 15.67 7.70 -23.59
CA PRO A 15 14.32 7.20 -23.81
C PRO A 15 13.61 7.17 -22.47
N ILE A 16 12.49 7.87 -22.38
CA ILE A 16 11.62 7.86 -21.20
C ILE A 16 11.16 6.41 -21.01
N GLU A 17 11.81 5.68 -20.10
CA GLU A 17 11.35 4.35 -19.74
C GLU A 17 9.95 4.50 -19.13
N PRO A 18 8.92 3.83 -19.67
CA PRO A 18 7.60 3.89 -19.08
C PRO A 18 7.71 3.31 -17.67
N THR A 19 7.42 4.12 -16.66
CA THR A 19 7.25 3.62 -15.29
C THR A 19 5.97 2.80 -15.27
N VAL A 20 6.09 1.51 -15.56
CA VAL A 20 4.97 0.57 -15.50
C VAL A 20 4.74 0.27 -14.03
N PHE A 21 3.65 0.77 -13.48
CA PHE A 21 3.24 0.43 -12.12
C PHE A 21 2.72 -1.01 -12.13
N THR A 22 3.51 -1.93 -11.57
CA THR A 22 3.12 -3.32 -11.37
C THR A 22 2.51 -3.48 -10.00
N MET A 23 1.39 -4.21 -9.89
CA MET A 23 0.83 -4.60 -8.61
C MET A 23 1.82 -5.52 -7.88
N GLU A 24 2.33 -5.07 -6.74
CA GLU A 24 3.28 -5.86 -5.94
C GLU A 24 2.57 -7.00 -5.20
N TRP A 25 1.43 -6.70 -4.57
CA TRP A 25 0.59 -7.68 -3.91
C TRP A 25 -0.86 -7.19 -3.77
N GLU A 26 -1.76 -8.16 -3.59
CA GLU A 26 -3.14 -7.93 -3.15
C GLU A 26 -3.46 -8.89 -2.01
N ARG A 27 -4.11 -8.37 -0.96
CA ARG A 27 -4.54 -9.16 0.19
C ARG A 27 -5.87 -8.61 0.69
N THR A 28 -6.73 -9.50 1.16
CA THR A 28 -8.01 -9.15 1.78
C THR A 28 -7.92 -9.50 3.27
N PHE A 29 -8.34 -8.55 4.11
CA PHE A 29 -8.36 -8.68 5.56
C PHE A 29 -9.73 -8.29 6.07
N GLY A 30 -10.22 -8.96 7.10
CA GLY A 30 -11.57 -8.80 7.62
C GLY A 30 -12.19 -10.13 8.05
N GLY A 31 -13.45 -10.08 8.45
CA GLY A 31 -14.20 -11.19 9.04
C GLY A 31 -15.57 -11.43 8.38
N PRO A 32 -16.39 -12.30 8.96
CA PRO A 32 -17.76 -12.48 8.53
C PRO A 32 -18.58 -11.22 8.88
N GLY A 33 -18.85 -10.38 7.90
CA GLY A 33 -19.64 -9.17 8.13
C GLY A 33 -19.35 -8.06 7.13
N ARG A 34 -19.72 -6.84 7.50
CA ARG A 34 -19.44 -5.65 6.73
C ARG A 34 -18.18 -4.98 7.26
N ASP A 35 -17.10 -5.10 6.51
CA ASP A 35 -15.83 -4.45 6.82
C ASP A 35 -15.59 -3.26 5.87
N CYS A 36 -15.01 -2.18 6.39
CA CYS A 36 -14.74 -0.95 5.65
C CYS A 36 -13.35 -0.45 5.99
N GLY A 37 -12.47 -0.30 5.00
CA GLY A 37 -11.20 0.42 5.15
C GLY A 37 -11.42 1.93 4.98
N TYR A 38 -10.96 2.74 5.93
CA TYR A 38 -11.10 4.20 5.89
C TYR A 38 -9.80 4.91 5.53
N CYS A 39 -8.67 4.43 6.04
CA CYS A 39 -7.38 4.99 5.71
C CYS A 39 -6.28 3.94 5.73
N VAL A 40 -5.22 4.22 4.96
CA VAL A 40 -3.96 3.49 4.97
C VAL A 40 -2.82 4.49 5.12
N GLN A 41 -1.83 4.16 5.95
CA GLN A 41 -0.65 4.96 6.19
C GLN A 41 0.58 4.06 6.19
N GLN A 42 1.59 4.40 5.40
CA GLN A 42 2.88 3.71 5.48
C GLN A 42 3.51 3.96 6.85
N ALA A 43 3.97 2.88 7.49
CA ALA A 43 4.69 2.91 8.76
C ALA A 43 6.18 3.15 8.55
N ALA A 44 6.88 3.61 9.59
CA ALA A 44 8.30 3.97 9.52
C ALA A 44 9.23 2.77 9.26
N ASP A 45 8.75 1.55 9.50
CA ASP A 45 9.47 0.29 9.25
C ASP A 45 9.24 -0.26 7.84
N GLY A 46 8.54 0.47 6.97
CA GLY A 46 8.23 0.05 5.61
C GLY A 46 6.98 -0.84 5.49
N GLY A 47 6.28 -1.10 6.59
CA GLY A 47 4.94 -1.70 6.58
C GLY A 47 3.83 -0.68 6.32
N PHE A 48 2.58 -1.12 6.48
CA PHE A 48 1.39 -0.29 6.35
C PHE A 48 0.44 -0.50 7.53
N ILE A 49 -0.14 0.60 8.01
CA ILE A 49 -1.22 0.60 8.99
C ILE A 49 -2.51 0.94 8.27
N ILE A 50 -3.51 0.09 8.40
CA ILE A 50 -4.86 0.27 7.87
C ILE A 50 -5.81 0.48 9.05
N ALA A 51 -6.63 1.53 8.99
CA ALA A 51 -7.69 1.75 9.95
C ALA A 51 -9.05 1.68 9.24
N GLY A 52 -9.99 1.05 9.90
CA GLY A 52 -11.29 0.74 9.34
C GLY A 52 -12.32 0.44 10.41
N GLN A 53 -13.42 -0.11 9.95
CA GLN A 53 -14.44 -0.73 10.79
C GLN A 53 -14.57 -2.20 10.40
N ALA A 54 -14.65 -3.07 11.39
CA ALA A 54 -15.00 -4.47 11.19
C ALA A 54 -16.22 -4.83 12.05
N ALA A 55 -17.00 -5.82 11.62
CA ALA A 55 -18.12 -6.30 12.43
C ALA A 55 -17.60 -7.05 13.67
N SER A 56 -18.15 -6.72 14.84
CA SER A 56 -17.84 -7.44 16.07
C SER A 56 -18.31 -8.90 15.93
N PRO A 57 -17.52 -9.87 16.40
CA PRO A 57 -17.93 -11.27 16.35
C PRO A 57 -19.13 -11.57 17.27
N GLU A 58 -19.34 -10.75 18.31
CA GLU A 58 -20.34 -11.00 19.36
C GLU A 58 -21.66 -10.28 19.11
N THR A 59 -21.61 -8.99 18.73
CA THR A 59 -22.81 -8.15 18.54
C THR A 59 -23.14 -7.93 17.07
N GLY A 60 -22.21 -8.19 16.15
CA GLY A 60 -22.34 -7.85 14.72
C GLY A 60 -22.31 -6.34 14.45
N GLU A 61 -22.04 -5.52 15.46
CA GLU A 61 -21.94 -4.07 15.33
C GLU A 61 -20.55 -3.66 14.86
N GLY A 62 -20.46 -2.50 14.20
CA GLY A 62 -19.18 -2.05 13.64
C GLY A 62 -18.23 -1.50 14.70
N GLU A 63 -17.11 -2.18 14.92
CA GLU A 63 -16.03 -1.78 15.83
C GLU A 63 -14.87 -1.16 15.08
N LEU A 64 -14.08 -0.31 15.74
CA LEU A 64 -12.85 0.21 15.16
C LEU A 64 -11.88 -0.95 14.94
N TYR A 65 -11.36 -1.09 13.73
CA TYR A 65 -10.42 -2.14 13.37
C TYR A 65 -9.11 -1.53 12.88
N LEU A 66 -8.01 -1.91 13.52
CA LEU A 66 -6.64 -1.52 13.18
C LEU A 66 -5.87 -2.75 12.74
N LEU A 67 -5.20 -2.64 11.60
CA LEU A 67 -4.41 -3.70 10.99
C LEU A 67 -3.03 -3.16 10.65
N LYS A 68 -1.99 -3.92 10.97
CA LYS A 68 -0.64 -3.66 10.47
C LYS A 68 -0.17 -4.82 9.60
N VAL A 69 0.40 -4.47 8.46
CA VAL A 69 1.03 -5.40 7.52
C VAL A 69 2.47 -4.99 7.25
N ASP A 70 3.31 -5.95 6.87
CA ASP A 70 4.66 -5.70 6.36
C ASP A 70 4.62 -5.14 4.92
N GLY A 71 5.79 -4.81 4.37
CA GLY A 71 5.90 -4.30 2.99
C GLY A 71 5.44 -5.28 1.90
N ALA A 72 5.36 -6.58 2.21
CA ALA A 72 4.87 -7.63 1.33
C ALA A 72 3.38 -7.97 1.55
N GLY A 73 2.69 -7.21 2.40
CA GLY A 73 1.27 -7.41 2.72
C GLY A 73 1.00 -8.58 3.66
N ASN A 74 1.99 -9.07 4.42
CA ASN A 74 1.71 -10.06 5.46
C ASN A 74 1.26 -9.38 6.74
N MET A 75 0.19 -9.88 7.35
CA MET A 75 -0.32 -9.37 8.61
C MET A 75 0.70 -9.57 9.73
N GLU A 76 1.06 -8.49 10.41
CA GLU A 76 1.87 -8.53 11.62
C GLU A 76 1.00 -8.58 12.87
N TRP A 77 -0.05 -7.76 12.91
CA TRP A 77 -1.05 -7.78 13.98
C TRP A 77 -2.35 -7.10 13.52
N GLU A 78 -3.43 -7.43 14.23
CA GLU A 78 -4.73 -6.78 14.12
C GLU A 78 -5.26 -6.46 15.52
N GLN A 79 -6.07 -5.41 15.64
CA GLN A 79 -6.67 -5.01 16.89
C GLN A 79 -8.04 -4.38 16.64
N SER A 80 -9.07 -4.98 17.23
CA SER A 80 -10.41 -4.41 17.29
C SER A 80 -10.57 -3.62 18.59
N TYR A 81 -11.26 -2.48 18.49
CA TYR A 81 -11.65 -1.63 19.62
C TYR A 81 -13.14 -1.34 19.51
N GLY A 82 -13.90 -1.99 20.37
CA GLY A 82 -15.33 -1.81 20.53
C GLY A 82 -15.77 -2.47 21.82
N ASP A 83 -17.04 -2.26 22.18
CA ASP A 83 -17.63 -2.77 23.42
C ASP A 83 -17.85 -4.28 23.27
N ALA A 84 -16.79 -5.06 23.50
CA ALA A 84 -16.89 -6.47 23.83
C ALA A 84 -17.47 -6.55 25.25
N ALA A 85 -18.79 -6.61 25.35
CA ALA A 85 -19.50 -6.73 26.62
C ALA A 85 -19.16 -8.02 27.36
#